data_AF-A0A959QVL6-F1
#
_entry.id   AF-A0A959QVL6-F1
#
_cell.length_a   1.000
_cell.length_b   1.000
_cell.length_c   1.000
_cell.angle_alpha   90.00
_cell.angle_beta   90.00
_cell.angle_gamma   90.00
#
_symmetry.space_group_name_H-M   'P 1'
#
loop_
_entity.id
_entity.type
_entity.pdbx_description
1 polymer ?
#
loop_
_entity_poly.entity_id
_entity_poly.type
_entity_poly.pdbx_seq_one_letter_code
_entity_poly.pdbx_strand_id
1 'polypeptide(L)'
;MSINLITKNFLYEIGSGDFLIAFFDTIDVRLTKGLFKKSYPYTLEEFYNGHISYEHLDGLESELKIIRKKLKKFKPNKLVWDKHDINKRPPWGEDISSDITDLSNYFVTPD
;
A
#
# COMPACT_ATOMS: atom_id res chain seq x y z
N MET A 1 3.87 -12.79 9.87
CA MET A 1 5.16 -12.09 10.10
C MET A 1 4.89 -10.60 9.96
N SER A 2 5.36 -9.78 10.90
CA SER A 2 5.25 -8.33 10.85
C SER A 2 6.35 -7.72 9.98
N ILE A 3 6.03 -6.65 9.25
CA ILE A 3 6.99 -5.84 8.49
C ILE A 3 7.29 -4.57 9.27
N ASN A 4 8.58 -4.25 9.34
CA ASN A 4 9.08 -3.07 10.01
C ASN A 4 9.84 -2.19 9.02
N LEU A 5 9.63 -0.87 9.09
CA LEU A 5 10.48 0.12 8.44
C LEU A 5 11.58 0.52 9.40
N ILE A 6 12.81 0.33 8.96
CA ILE A 6 13.99 0.75 9.71
C ILE A 6 14.50 2.03 9.06
N THR A 7 14.39 3.13 9.78
CA THR A 7 15.11 4.37 9.47
C THR A 7 16.34 4.45 10.38
N LYS A 8 17.28 5.36 10.10
CA LYS A 8 18.57 5.51 10.82
C LYS A 8 18.49 5.28 12.34
N ASN A 9 17.44 5.76 13.00
CA ASN A 9 17.25 5.59 14.45
C ASN A 9 15.83 5.17 14.87
N PHE A 10 14.91 4.92 13.94
CA PHE A 10 13.53 4.60 14.27
C PHE A 10 13.08 3.32 13.57
N LEU A 11 12.44 2.45 14.35
CA LEU A 11 11.75 1.26 13.87
C LEU A 11 10.25 1.57 13.89
N TYR A 12 9.63 1.60 12.71
CA TYR A 12 8.18 1.72 12.59
C TYR A 12 7.61 0.37 12.21
N GLU A 13 6.88 -0.26 13.11
CA GLU A 13 6.13 -1.48 12.79
C GLU A 13 4.91 -1.08 11.96
N ILE A 14 4.87 -1.52 10.70
CA ILE A 14 3.69 -1.30 9.84
C ILE A 14 2.56 -2.28 10.22
N GLY A 15 2.94 -3.45 10.74
CA GLY A 15 2.02 -4.54 11.07
C GLY A 15 2.25 -5.74 10.16
N SER A 16 1.17 -6.45 9.78
CA SER A 16 1.25 -7.71 9.04
C SER A 16 1.78 -7.52 7.62
N GLY A 17 2.70 -8.39 7.19
CA GLY A 17 3.23 -8.34 5.82
C GLY A 17 2.17 -8.50 4.73
N ASP A 18 1.16 -9.34 4.97
CA ASP A 18 0.00 -9.49 4.08
C ASP A 18 -0.75 -8.18 3.85
N PHE A 19 -0.80 -7.29 4.85
CA PHE A 19 -1.45 -5.99 4.72
C PHE A 19 -0.69 -5.05 3.77
N LEU A 20 0.64 -5.04 3.89
CA LEU A 20 1.49 -4.27 3.00
C LEU A 20 1.46 -4.84 1.57
N ILE A 21 1.47 -6.17 1.43
CA ILE A 21 1.36 -6.83 0.13
C ILE A 21 0.01 -6.50 -0.52
N ALA A 22 -1.09 -6.54 0.24
CA ALA A 22 -2.43 -6.14 -0.23
C ALA A 22 -2.48 -4.68 -0.71
N PHE A 23 -1.74 -3.77 -0.07
CA PHE A 23 -1.60 -2.38 -0.54
C PHE A 23 -0.98 -2.34 -1.95
N PHE A 24 0.15 -3.01 -2.14
CA PHE A 24 0.83 -3.05 -3.43
C PHE A 24 0.00 -3.75 -4.50
N ASP A 25 -0.63 -4.88 -4.17
CA ASP A 25 -1.49 -5.62 -5.10
C ASP A 25 -2.74 -4.80 -5.47
N THR A 26 -3.32 -4.08 -4.52
CA THR A 26 -4.42 -3.14 -4.80
C THR A 26 -3.98 -2.05 -5.77
N ILE A 27 -2.80 -1.47 -5.57
CA ILE A 27 -2.24 -0.46 -6.48
C ILE A 27 -2.03 -1.06 -7.86
N ASP A 28 -1.42 -2.23 -7.94
CA ASP A 28 -1.12 -2.85 -9.22
C ASP A 28 -2.39 -3.19 -10.01
N VAL A 29 -3.35 -3.86 -9.38
CA VAL A 29 -4.59 -4.28 -10.04
C VAL A 29 -5.45 -3.07 -10.42
N ARG A 30 -5.52 -2.03 -9.57
CA ARG A 30 -6.42 -0.88 -9.79
C ARG A 30 -5.80 0.24 -10.59
N LEU A 31 -4.57 0.65 -10.24
CA LEU A 31 -3.90 1.77 -10.89
C LEU A 31 -3.12 1.33 -12.12
N THR A 32 -2.41 0.21 -12.00
CA THR A 32 -1.42 -0.17 -12.99
C THR A 32 -1.98 -1.15 -14.03
N LYS A 33 -3.10 -1.83 -13.72
CA LYS A 33 -3.76 -2.83 -14.57
C LYS A 33 -2.77 -3.84 -15.17
N GLY A 34 -1.74 -4.24 -14.42
CA GLY A 34 -0.71 -5.18 -14.84
C GLY A 34 0.56 -4.57 -15.47
N LEU A 35 0.72 -3.25 -15.54
CA LEU A 35 1.99 -2.59 -15.91
C LEU A 35 2.92 -2.39 -14.68
N PHE A 36 2.99 -3.39 -13.78
CA PHE A 36 3.82 -3.38 -12.56
C PHE A 36 5.21 -2.81 -12.93
N LYS A 37 5.72 -1.85 -12.15
CA LYS A 37 6.96 -1.05 -12.37
C LYS A 37 6.90 0.14 -13.33
N LYS A 38 6.01 0.20 -14.32
CA LYS A 38 6.06 1.27 -15.35
C LYS A 38 5.41 2.58 -14.91
N SER A 39 4.42 2.52 -14.01
CA SER A 39 3.75 3.72 -13.49
C SER A 39 4.40 4.29 -12.23
N TYR A 40 5.06 3.45 -11.42
CA TYR A 40 5.64 3.85 -10.13
C TYR A 40 6.95 3.10 -9.80
N PRO A 41 8.07 3.43 -10.47
CA PRO A 41 9.35 2.77 -10.24
C PRO A 41 9.82 2.90 -8.78
N TYR A 42 9.67 4.06 -8.14
CA TYR A 42 10.18 4.24 -6.77
C TYR A 42 9.35 3.46 -5.74
N THR A 43 8.02 3.48 -5.87
CA THR A 43 7.13 2.80 -4.92
C THR A 43 7.10 1.28 -5.11
N LEU A 44 7.12 0.79 -6.35
CA LEU A 44 6.95 -0.65 -6.64
C LEU A 44 8.26 -1.40 -6.89
N GLU A 45 9.39 -0.69 -7.04
CA GLU A 45 10.70 -1.32 -7.21
C GLU A 45 11.57 -1.08 -5.99
N GLU A 46 11.82 0.17 -5.59
CA GLU A 46 12.69 0.46 -4.44
C GLU A 46 12.02 0.14 -3.10
N PHE A 47 10.83 0.70 -2.85
CA PHE A 47 10.14 0.46 -1.58
C PHE A 47 9.70 -1.00 -1.43
N TYR A 48 9.29 -1.66 -2.51
CA TYR A 48 8.97 -3.09 -2.49
C TYR A 48 10.21 -3.98 -2.23
N ASN A 49 11.37 -3.62 -2.78
CA ASN A 49 12.63 -4.33 -2.50
C ASN A 49 13.24 -3.99 -1.12
N GLY A 50 12.62 -3.08 -0.36
CA GLY A 50 13.04 -2.74 1.01
C GLY A 50 14.21 -1.76 1.09
N HIS A 51 14.62 -1.13 -0.02
CA HIS A 51 15.72 -0.17 -0.06
C HIS A 51 15.32 1.08 -0.85
N ILE A 52 15.35 2.25 -0.21
CA ILE A 52 15.12 3.54 -0.86
C ILE A 52 16.36 4.41 -0.68
N SER A 53 16.83 5.01 -1.77
CA SER A 53 17.88 6.03 -1.74
C SER A 53 17.29 7.40 -1.38
N TYR A 54 18.03 8.20 -0.59
CA TYR A 54 17.58 9.55 -0.18
C TYR A 54 17.25 10.45 -1.37
N GLU A 55 17.95 10.29 -2.49
CA GLU A 55 17.77 11.05 -3.73
C GLU A 55 16.42 10.73 -4.41
N HIS A 56 15.85 9.56 -4.13
CA HIS A 56 14.57 9.10 -4.68
C HIS A 56 13.39 9.34 -3.75
N LEU A 57 13.61 9.84 -2.53
CA LEU A 57 12.53 10.12 -1.57
C LEU A 57 11.54 11.17 -2.09
N ASP A 58 12.02 12.20 -2.78
CA ASP A 58 11.15 13.26 -3.33
C ASP A 58 10.21 12.72 -4.43
N GLY A 59 10.78 11.88 -5.31
CA GLY A 59 10.01 11.17 -6.34
C GLY A 59 9.00 10.20 -5.72
N LEU A 60 9.43 9.41 -4.73
CA LEU A 60 8.59 8.49 -3.99
C LEU A 60 7.43 9.20 -3.28
N GLU A 61 7.69 10.32 -2.60
CA GLU A 61 6.65 11.08 -1.92
C GLU A 61 5.60 11.59 -2.90
N SER A 62 6.04 12.10 -4.05
CA SER A 62 5.16 12.55 -5.12
C SER A 62 4.30 11.40 -5.66
N GLU A 63 4.90 10.22 -5.89
CA GLU A 63 4.18 9.01 -6.30
C GLU A 63 3.14 8.58 -5.27
N LEU A 64 3.54 8.49 -3.99
CA LEU A 64 2.66 8.11 -2.88
C LEU A 64 1.49 9.09 -2.74
N LYS A 65 1.71 10.40 -2.90
CA LYS A 65 0.63 11.40 -2.91
C LYS A 65 -0.35 11.16 -4.05
N ILE A 66 0.14 10.84 -5.25
CA ILE A 66 -0.72 10.54 -6.42
C ILE A 66 -1.49 9.23 -6.19
N ILE A 67 -0.82 8.19 -5.69
CA ILE A 67 -1.43 6.90 -5.34
C ILE A 67 -2.53 7.12 -4.31
N ARG A 68 -2.25 7.85 -3.22
CA ARG A 68 -3.22 8.18 -2.18
C ARG A 68 -4.45 8.91 -2.76
N LYS A 69 -4.24 9.91 -3.63
CA LYS A 69 -5.35 10.61 -4.30
C LYS A 69 -6.18 9.70 -5.20
N LYS A 70 -5.55 8.76 -5.90
CA LYS A 70 -6.25 7.78 -6.74
C LYS A 70 -7.01 6.76 -5.90
N LEU A 71 -6.39 6.22 -4.85
CA LEU A 71 -7.01 5.32 -3.87
C LEU A 71 -8.20 5.97 -3.16
N LYS A 72 -8.14 7.28 -2.89
CA LYS A 72 -9.28 8.03 -2.31
C LYS A 72 -10.53 8.02 -3.19
N LYS A 73 -10.42 7.75 -4.50
CA LYS A 73 -11.59 7.62 -5.39
C LYS A 73 -12.23 6.24 -5.32
N PHE A 74 -11.60 5.29 -4.65
CA PHE A 74 -12.07 3.90 -4.56
C PHE A 74 -12.59 3.60 -3.15
N LYS A 75 -13.78 3.02 -3.10
CA LYS A 75 -14.39 2.52 -1.87
C LYS A 75 -13.57 1.36 -1.27
N PRO A 76 -13.59 1.17 0.06
CA PRO A 76 -12.88 0.08 0.74
C PRO A 76 -13.30 -1.31 0.23
N ASN A 77 -14.55 -1.46 -0.22
CA ASN A 77 -15.04 -2.70 -0.84
C ASN A 77 -14.36 -3.08 -2.17
N LYS A 78 -13.48 -2.23 -2.71
CA LYS A 78 -12.68 -2.52 -3.92
C LYS A 78 -11.23 -2.92 -3.59
N LEU A 79 -10.91 -3.10 -2.31
CA LEU A 79 -9.64 -3.65 -1.84
C LEU A 79 -9.34 -4.97 -2.55
N VAL A 80 -8.09 -5.17 -2.94
CA VAL A 80 -7.58 -6.46 -3.41
C VAL A 80 -6.60 -6.95 -2.36
N TRP A 81 -6.99 -7.97 -1.60
CA TRP A 81 -6.12 -8.55 -0.58
C TRP A 81 -4.98 -9.35 -1.21
N ASP A 82 -5.30 -10.08 -2.27
CA ASP A 82 -4.37 -10.94 -2.98
C ASP A 82 -4.69 -10.86 -4.47
N LYS A 83 -3.71 -10.49 -5.30
CA LYS A 83 -3.94 -10.40 -6.75
C LYS A 83 -4.13 -11.77 -7.41
N HIS A 84 -3.59 -12.82 -6.81
CA HIS A 84 -3.75 -14.18 -7.33
C HIS A 84 -5.12 -14.75 -6.95
N ASP A 85 -5.71 -14.26 -5.86
CA ASP A 85 -6.95 -14.75 -5.30
C ASP A 85 -7.90 -13.60 -4.91
N ILE A 86 -8.66 -13.11 -5.89
CA ILE A 86 -9.53 -11.92 -5.79
C ILE A 86 -10.65 -12.09 -4.74
N ASN A 87 -10.99 -13.34 -4.40
CA ASN A 87 -12.01 -13.66 -3.39
C ASN A 87 -11.44 -13.69 -1.97
N LYS A 88 -10.11 -13.65 -1.81
CA LYS A 88 -9.47 -13.68 -0.50
C LYS A 88 -9.76 -12.38 0.21
N ARG A 89 -10.23 -12.50 1.44
CA ARG A 89 -10.55 -11.38 2.32
C ARG A 89 -9.47 -11.24 3.39
N PRO A 90 -9.25 -10.02 3.91
CA PRO A 90 -8.44 -9.85 5.10
C PRO A 90 -8.98 -10.70 6.26
N PRO A 91 -8.14 -11.05 7.25
CA PRO A 91 -8.56 -11.86 8.39
C PRO A 91 -9.65 -11.20 9.25
N TRP A 92 -9.76 -9.87 9.21
CA TRP A 92 -10.85 -9.09 9.83
C TRP A 92 -12.07 -8.90 8.90
N GLY A 93 -12.04 -9.40 7.66
CA GLY A 93 -13.20 -9.35 6.75
C GLY A 93 -13.76 -7.94 6.51
N GLU A 94 -15.02 -7.74 6.88
CA GLU A 94 -15.73 -6.46 6.77
C GLU A 94 -15.75 -5.67 8.10
N ASP A 95 -15.06 -6.19 9.13
CA ASP A 95 -14.89 -5.57 10.45
C ASP A 95 -13.83 -4.45 10.36
N ILE A 96 -14.15 -3.42 9.59
CA ILE A 96 -13.34 -2.20 9.45
C ILE A 96 -14.02 -1.03 10.16
N SER A 97 -13.21 -0.14 10.73
CA SER A 97 -13.74 1.06 11.36
C SER A 97 -14.59 1.87 10.39
N SER A 98 -15.70 2.40 10.89
CA SER A 98 -16.60 3.31 10.16
C SER A 98 -15.91 4.59 9.66
N ASP A 99 -14.76 4.96 10.25
CA ASP A 99 -13.91 6.06 9.80
C ASP A 99 -13.19 5.77 8.47
N ILE A 100 -13.14 4.50 8.05
CA ILE A 100 -12.50 4.07 6.80
C ILE A 100 -13.51 4.17 5.66
N THR A 101 -13.67 5.38 5.14
CA THR A 101 -14.59 5.67 4.02
C THR A 101 -14.02 5.30 2.65
N ASP A 102 -12.70 5.30 2.51
CA ASP A 102 -11.97 5.15 1.25
C ASP A 102 -10.70 4.31 1.42
N LEU A 103 -10.21 3.70 0.33
CA LEU A 103 -8.97 2.91 0.36
C LEU A 103 -7.76 3.73 0.81
N SER A 104 -7.75 5.05 0.60
CA SER A 104 -6.65 5.89 1.10
C SER A 104 -6.55 5.97 2.62
N ASN A 105 -7.66 5.74 3.33
CA ASN A 105 -7.69 5.70 4.79
C ASN A 105 -7.59 4.27 5.32
N TYR A 106 -7.88 3.28 4.48
CA TYR A 106 -7.76 1.86 4.85
C TYR A 106 -6.33 1.48 5.23
N PHE A 107 -5.34 2.03 4.53
CA PHE A 107 -3.92 1.75 4.76
C PHE A 107 -3.25 2.72 5.73
N VAL A 108 -4.00 3.63 6.36
CA VAL A 108 -3.47 4.54 7.37
C VAL A 108 -3.72 3.90 8.73
N THR A 109 -2.66 3.43 9.36
CA THR A 109 -2.71 3.05 10.78
C THR A 109 -2.84 4.33 11.60
N PRO A 110 -3.80 4.41 12.55
CA PRO A 110 -3.84 5.51 13.50
C PRO A 110 -2.54 5.51 14.34
N ASP A 111 -2.06 6.71 14.64
CA ASP A 111 -0.87 7.01 15.47
C ASP A 111 -1.01 6.46 16.90
#